data_AF-A0A812SMJ3-F1
#
_entry.id   AF-A0A812SMJ3-F1
#
_cell.length_a   1.000
_cell.length_b   1.000
_cell.length_c   1.000
_cell.angle_alpha   90.00
_cell.angle_beta   90.00
_cell.angle_gamma   90.00
#
_symmetry.space_group_name_H-M   'P 1'
#
loop_
_entity.id
_entity.type
_entity.pdbx_description
1 polymer ?
#
loop_
_entity_poly.entity_id
_entity_poly.type
_entity_poly.pdbx_seq_one_letter_code
_entity_poly.pdbx_strand_id
1 'polypeptide(L)'
;MVEAKLPITEIPVEDEEQRLNYALRALGARRSKTLRNRARTWRKARDWWSSVKGYAYPRHASDVVDYLMFLEQEVGTKSCVAEFMSSLSVLEDAGQVPVSHQLCKDRLVVAASKSSAAEVHEGRTATKQAAPFSVAILIALEIFVVTDGNPLYARCLMWACLVCVWACMRVSDLQGIDVSRLRLFREGLKGFLVKTKTTGPDKKVAEVPFFIGRNIGLSGHDWLRAGFDLWKGLGQLDRTFLVFQSSADFEEPCYKFARPEVISNYMRLVWRKLRTPFRRINERTWRSRTDGDQFLLGSECYLFWTGHSMRHVLPSMSAVFGVPKEQRDYLGRWHIGLHQSSDYIHTCRQIVHEIQSRVCDKLSGGKPGYNEEELFEELVLNQTWPLMGDFKDGPDDAAP
;
A
#
# COMPACT_ATOMS: atom_id res chain seq x y z
N MET A 1 23.26 11.54 -15.27
CA MET A 1 23.38 12.97 -15.62
C MET A 1 24.75 13.24 -16.24
N VAL A 2 25.86 13.03 -15.53
CA VAL A 2 27.23 13.13 -16.08
C VAL A 2 27.44 12.21 -17.28
N GLU A 3 27.16 10.92 -17.13
CA GLU A 3 27.26 9.93 -18.21
C GLU A 3 26.41 10.30 -19.44
N ALA A 4 25.26 10.94 -19.20
CA ALA A 4 24.33 11.38 -20.22
C ALA A 4 24.65 12.78 -20.78
N LYS A 5 25.70 13.45 -20.27
CA LYS A 5 26.11 14.82 -20.65
C LYS A 5 24.94 15.81 -20.65
N LEU A 6 24.12 15.79 -19.61
CA LEU A 6 22.95 16.66 -19.53
C LEU A 6 23.34 18.12 -19.20
N PRO A 7 22.56 19.12 -19.64
CA PRO A 7 22.89 20.54 -19.48
C PRO A 7 23.23 20.99 -18.05
N ILE A 8 22.63 20.36 -17.03
CA ILE A 8 22.96 20.65 -15.62
C ILE A 8 24.45 20.47 -15.30
N THR A 9 25.18 19.65 -16.07
CA THR A 9 26.61 19.39 -15.87
C THR A 9 27.51 20.46 -16.48
N GLU A 10 26.94 21.33 -17.34
CA GLU A 10 27.63 22.46 -17.97
C GLU A 10 27.49 23.76 -17.14
N ILE A 11 26.64 23.75 -16.11
CA ILE A 11 26.50 24.88 -15.18
C ILE A 11 27.85 25.11 -14.48
N PRO A 12 28.42 26.32 -14.55
CA PRO A 12 29.67 26.65 -13.87
C PRO A 12 29.55 26.44 -12.36
N VAL A 13 30.56 25.80 -11.77
CA VAL A 13 30.67 25.53 -10.33
C VAL A 13 32.11 25.76 -9.88
N GLU A 14 32.27 26.20 -8.63
CA GLU A 14 33.55 26.40 -7.96
C GLU A 14 34.16 25.06 -7.52
N ASP A 15 33.32 24.10 -7.11
CA ASP A 15 33.73 22.78 -6.67
C ASP A 15 32.67 21.68 -6.94
N GLU A 16 32.99 20.43 -6.57
CA GLU A 16 32.09 19.28 -6.74
C GLU A 16 30.92 19.26 -5.75
N GLU A 17 31.07 19.88 -4.57
CA GLU A 17 30.00 19.96 -3.57
C GLU A 17 28.87 20.88 -4.05
N GLN A 18 29.22 22.01 -4.67
CA GLN A 18 28.27 22.93 -5.29
C GLN A 18 27.52 22.26 -6.44
N ARG A 19 28.19 21.44 -7.25
CA ARG A 19 27.55 20.63 -8.30
C ARG A 19 26.55 19.64 -7.72
N LEU A 20 26.92 18.94 -6.64
CA LEU A 20 26.02 18.01 -5.95
C LEU A 20 24.79 18.75 -5.40
N ASN A 21 24.99 19.92 -4.80
CA ASN A 21 23.91 20.77 -4.31
C ASN A 21 22.96 21.20 -5.43
N TYR A 22 23.47 21.64 -6.59
CA TYR A 22 22.61 21.98 -7.74
C TYR A 22 21.81 20.79 -8.26
N ALA A 23 22.43 19.60 -8.36
CA ALA A 23 21.73 18.39 -8.74
C ALA A 23 20.62 18.02 -7.73
N LEU A 24 20.89 18.12 -6.43
CA LEU A 24 19.89 17.89 -5.39
C LEU A 24 18.72 18.87 -5.47
N ARG A 25 18.99 20.15 -5.75
CA ARG A 25 17.95 21.16 -5.94
C ARG A 25 17.11 20.92 -7.20
N ALA A 26 17.74 20.51 -8.30
CA ALA A 26 17.04 20.18 -9.55
C ALA A 26 16.12 18.94 -9.43
N LEU A 27 16.45 18.01 -8.54
CA LEU A 27 15.58 16.88 -8.20
C LEU A 27 14.33 17.30 -7.41
N GLY A 28 14.32 18.51 -6.83
CA GLY A 28 13.17 19.15 -6.20
C GLY A 28 12.62 18.40 -4.98
N ALA A 29 11.36 18.64 -4.63
CA ALA A 29 10.67 18.02 -3.49
C ALA A 29 10.27 16.54 -3.71
N ARG A 30 10.93 15.82 -4.63
CA ARG A 30 10.62 14.43 -4.95
C ARG A 30 11.08 13.52 -3.79
N ARG A 31 10.22 12.59 -3.37
CA ARG A 31 10.53 11.66 -2.27
C ARG A 31 11.66 10.71 -2.64
N SER A 32 12.49 10.33 -1.66
CA SER A 32 13.63 9.40 -1.87
C SER A 32 13.21 8.06 -2.49
N LYS A 33 12.02 7.53 -2.14
CA LYS A 33 11.49 6.29 -2.76
C LYS A 33 11.20 6.48 -4.24
N THR A 34 10.66 7.64 -4.63
CA THR A 34 10.42 7.97 -6.05
C THR A 34 11.75 8.06 -6.79
N LEU A 35 12.73 8.81 -6.27
CA LEU A 35 14.04 8.94 -6.92
C LEU A 35 14.76 7.60 -7.07
N ARG A 36 14.75 6.75 -6.03
CA ARG A 36 15.32 5.39 -6.12
C ARG A 36 14.63 4.52 -7.17
N ASN A 37 13.30 4.56 -7.24
CA ASN A 37 12.57 3.82 -8.27
C ASN A 37 12.93 4.33 -9.67
N ARG A 38 12.94 5.65 -9.88
CA ARG A 38 13.30 6.26 -11.18
C ARG A 38 14.73 5.91 -11.59
N ALA A 39 15.68 5.95 -10.66
CA ALA A 39 17.07 5.54 -10.91
C ALA A 39 17.19 4.05 -11.26
N ARG A 40 16.44 3.17 -10.58
CA ARG A 40 16.42 1.73 -10.88
C ARG A 40 15.82 1.43 -12.25
N THR A 41 14.69 2.06 -12.58
CA THR A 41 14.05 1.90 -13.90
C THR A 41 14.96 2.46 -14.99
N TRP A 42 15.56 3.64 -14.78
CA TRP A 42 16.51 4.23 -15.72
C TRP A 42 17.73 3.34 -15.97
N ARG A 43 18.28 2.71 -14.92
CA ARG A 43 19.44 1.82 -15.05
C ARG A 43 19.21 0.73 -16.09
N LYS A 44 18.04 0.08 -16.08
CA LYS A 44 17.69 -0.95 -17.07
C LYS A 44 17.72 -0.41 -18.50
N ALA A 45 17.20 0.80 -18.70
CA ALA A 45 17.17 1.45 -20.00
C ALA A 45 18.58 1.87 -20.46
N ARG A 46 19.37 2.46 -19.56
CA ARG A 46 20.77 2.81 -19.78
C ARG A 46 21.62 1.60 -20.16
N ASP A 47 21.42 0.47 -19.48
CA ASP A 47 22.16 -0.77 -19.77
C ASP A 47 21.78 -1.30 -21.16
N TRP A 48 20.48 -1.27 -21.53
CA TRP A 48 20.02 -1.63 -22.86
C TRP A 48 20.62 -0.73 -23.95
N TRP A 49 20.57 0.60 -23.83
CA TRP A 49 21.16 1.49 -24.85
C TRP A 49 22.67 1.33 -24.94
N SER A 50 23.36 1.12 -23.81
CA SER A 50 24.80 0.90 -23.82
C SER A 50 25.16 -0.37 -24.59
N SER A 51 24.36 -1.43 -24.44
CA SER A 51 24.53 -2.70 -25.16
C SER A 51 24.12 -2.65 -26.63
N VAL A 52 22.98 -2.02 -26.95
CA VAL A 52 22.38 -2.07 -28.29
C VAL A 52 22.87 -0.95 -29.21
N LYS A 53 23.09 0.25 -28.66
CA LYS A 53 23.40 1.47 -29.43
C LYS A 53 24.78 2.07 -29.10
N GLY A 54 25.48 1.56 -28.10
CA GLY A 54 26.83 2.01 -27.72
C GLY A 54 26.87 3.35 -26.99
N TYR A 55 25.74 3.83 -26.47
CA TYR A 55 25.68 5.05 -25.65
C TYR A 55 24.64 4.90 -24.54
N ALA A 56 24.76 5.67 -23.46
CA ALA A 56 23.97 5.48 -22.24
C ALA A 56 22.68 6.34 -22.15
N TYR A 57 22.43 7.20 -23.14
CA TYR A 57 21.32 8.15 -23.15
C TYR A 57 20.78 8.35 -24.58
N PRO A 58 19.44 8.33 -24.79
CA PRO A 58 18.85 8.48 -26.12
C PRO A 58 19.13 9.86 -26.71
N ARG A 59 19.45 9.92 -28.01
CA ARG A 59 19.79 11.18 -28.70
C ARG A 59 18.62 11.69 -29.53
N HIS A 60 17.77 10.78 -29.99
CA HIS A 60 16.63 11.08 -30.85
C HIS A 60 15.36 10.38 -30.36
N ALA A 61 14.20 10.88 -30.81
CA ALA A 61 12.91 10.27 -30.52
C ALA A 61 12.86 8.78 -30.93
N SER A 62 13.50 8.43 -32.05
CA SER A 62 13.62 7.05 -32.53
C SER A 62 14.27 6.12 -31.49
N ASP A 63 15.31 6.57 -30.79
CA ASP A 63 16.01 5.74 -29.81
C ASP A 63 15.09 5.38 -28.64
N VAL A 64 14.17 6.29 -28.28
CA VAL A 64 13.16 6.08 -27.25
C VAL A 64 12.07 5.14 -27.75
N VAL A 65 11.63 5.29 -29.01
CA VAL A 65 10.65 4.40 -29.63
C VAL A 65 11.19 2.97 -29.71
N ASP A 66 12.44 2.77 -30.14
CA ASP A 66 13.09 1.45 -30.20
C ASP A 66 13.08 0.77 -28.82
N TYR A 67 13.36 1.53 -27.76
CA TYR A 67 13.31 0.98 -26.40
C TYR A 67 11.89 0.67 -25.94
N LEU A 68 10.89 1.45 -26.35
CA LEU A 68 9.48 1.16 -26.07
C LEU A 68 9.03 -0.14 -26.75
N MET A 69 9.43 -0.36 -28.00
CA MET A 69 9.18 -1.62 -28.72
C MET A 69 9.86 -2.81 -28.04
N PHE A 70 11.10 -2.64 -27.56
CA PHE A 70 11.78 -3.65 -26.75
C PHE A 70 11.01 -3.97 -25.46
N LEU A 71 10.53 -2.96 -24.74
CA LEU A 71 9.75 -3.15 -23.52
C LEU A 71 8.43 -3.89 -23.77
N GLU A 72 7.80 -3.63 -24.91
CA GLU A 72 6.59 -4.31 -25.37
C GLU A 72 6.85 -5.80 -25.62
N GLN A 73 7.92 -6.13 -26.32
CA GLN A 73 8.29 -7.52 -26.65
C GLN A 73 8.75 -8.32 -25.43
N GLU A 74 9.59 -7.75 -24.56
CA GLU A 74 10.32 -8.52 -23.53
C GLU A 74 9.71 -8.44 -22.12
N VAL A 75 9.06 -7.32 -21.76
CA VAL A 75 8.63 -7.07 -20.36
C VAL A 75 7.11 -7.13 -20.22
N GLY A 76 6.37 -6.71 -21.24
CA GLY A 76 4.93 -6.98 -21.39
C GLY A 76 4.04 -6.49 -20.24
N THR A 77 4.37 -5.35 -19.59
CA THR A 77 3.43 -4.66 -18.69
C THR A 77 3.34 -3.15 -18.94
N LYS A 78 2.11 -2.62 -18.96
CA LYS A 78 1.80 -1.18 -19.12
C LYS A 78 2.51 -0.30 -18.08
N SER A 79 2.66 -0.83 -16.86
CA SER A 79 3.37 -0.13 -15.79
C SER A 79 4.84 0.11 -16.11
N CYS A 80 5.52 -0.81 -16.81
CA CYS A 80 6.92 -0.62 -17.18
C CYS A 80 7.11 0.51 -18.18
N VAL A 81 6.25 0.62 -19.20
CA VAL A 81 6.25 1.73 -20.16
C VAL A 81 6.02 3.07 -19.44
N ALA A 82 5.01 3.13 -18.57
CA ALA A 82 4.71 4.34 -17.80
C ALA A 82 5.82 4.73 -16.81
N GLU A 83 6.44 3.76 -16.15
CA GLU A 83 7.56 3.97 -15.23
C GLU A 83 8.83 4.44 -15.95
N PHE A 84 9.10 3.90 -17.14
CA PHE A 84 10.21 4.34 -17.98
C PHE A 84 10.00 5.78 -18.43
N MET A 85 8.84 6.12 -19.01
CA MET A 85 8.53 7.50 -19.43
C MET A 85 8.63 8.50 -18.27
N SER A 86 8.17 8.09 -17.08
CA SER A 86 8.32 8.91 -15.88
C SER A 86 9.79 9.07 -15.44
N SER A 87 10.63 8.07 -15.67
CA SER A 87 12.08 8.11 -15.37
C SER A 87 12.81 9.04 -16.33
N LEU A 88 12.51 8.95 -17.63
CA LEU A 88 13.03 9.85 -18.65
C LEU A 88 12.66 11.30 -18.35
N SER A 89 11.38 11.58 -18.07
CA SER A 89 10.91 12.93 -17.71
C SER A 89 11.62 13.50 -16.48
N VAL A 90 11.80 12.71 -15.41
CA VAL A 90 12.53 13.17 -14.22
C VAL A 90 13.99 13.45 -14.54
N LEU A 91 14.62 12.62 -15.38
CA LEU A 91 16.03 12.79 -15.74
C LEU A 91 16.24 14.02 -16.64
N GLU A 92 15.34 14.28 -17.58
CA GLU A 92 15.38 15.46 -18.45
C GLU A 92 15.12 16.76 -17.69
N ASP A 93 14.07 16.78 -16.84
CA ASP A 93 13.77 17.94 -16.00
C ASP A 93 14.91 18.25 -15.03
N ALA A 94 15.37 17.24 -14.28
CA ALA A 94 16.46 17.45 -13.32
C ALA A 94 17.80 17.64 -14.02
N GLY A 95 17.94 17.19 -15.26
CA GLY A 95 19.08 17.44 -16.14
C GLY A 95 19.08 18.84 -16.77
N GLN A 96 18.07 19.66 -16.54
CA GLN A 96 17.89 20.99 -17.14
C GLN A 96 17.83 20.95 -18.69
N VAL A 97 17.29 19.86 -19.25
CA VAL A 97 17.07 19.76 -20.70
C VAL A 97 15.98 20.76 -21.12
N PRO A 98 16.25 21.67 -22.08
CA PRO A 98 15.25 22.63 -22.56
C PRO A 98 13.98 21.93 -23.05
N VAL A 99 12.82 22.50 -22.79
CA VAL A 99 11.51 21.88 -23.10
C VAL A 99 11.39 21.47 -24.58
N SER A 100 11.97 22.24 -25.49
CA SER A 100 11.99 21.94 -26.94
C SER A 100 12.82 20.70 -27.31
N HIS A 101 13.74 20.28 -26.44
CA HIS A 101 14.64 19.15 -26.64
C HIS A 101 14.31 17.95 -25.73
N GLN A 102 13.26 18.06 -24.91
CA GLN A 102 12.84 16.96 -24.03
C GLN A 102 12.17 15.86 -24.84
N LEU A 103 12.82 14.71 -24.95
CA LEU A 103 12.31 13.54 -25.66
C LEU A 103 11.06 12.98 -24.97
N CYS A 104 10.90 13.16 -23.65
CA CYS A 104 9.68 12.73 -22.96
C CYS A 104 8.42 13.49 -23.39
N LYS A 105 8.57 14.66 -24.03
CA LYS A 105 7.47 15.51 -24.55
C LYS A 105 7.35 15.46 -26.07
N ASP A 106 8.26 14.78 -26.76
CA ASP A 106 8.22 14.61 -28.21
C ASP A 106 6.92 13.92 -28.64
N ARG A 107 6.30 14.40 -29.72
CA ARG A 107 4.99 13.92 -30.18
C ARG A 107 5.02 12.44 -30.56
N LEU A 108 6.08 11.99 -31.22
CA LEU A 108 6.24 10.60 -31.63
C LEU A 108 6.43 9.70 -30.41
N VAL A 109 7.28 10.10 -29.47
CA VAL A 109 7.51 9.35 -28.22
C VAL A 109 6.24 9.23 -27.40
N VAL A 110 5.49 10.31 -27.24
CA VAL A 110 4.21 10.30 -26.50
C VAL A 110 3.19 9.39 -27.19
N ALA A 111 3.08 9.45 -28.52
CA ALA A 111 2.19 8.58 -29.29
C ALA A 111 2.61 7.10 -29.16
N ALA A 112 3.89 6.79 -29.37
CA ALA A 112 4.43 5.44 -29.24
C ALA A 112 4.23 4.88 -27.83
N SER A 113 4.45 5.68 -26.78
CA SER A 113 4.22 5.24 -25.40
C SER A 113 2.77 4.86 -25.11
N LYS A 114 1.81 5.55 -25.77
CA LYS A 114 0.38 5.23 -25.66
C LYS A 114 0.03 3.98 -26.47
N SER A 115 0.59 3.82 -27.67
CA SER A 115 0.43 2.62 -28.51
C SER A 115 0.95 1.38 -27.82
N SER A 116 2.23 1.36 -27.43
CA SER A 116 2.82 0.22 -26.73
C SER A 116 2.12 -0.06 -25.39
N ALA A 117 1.63 0.96 -24.69
CA ALA A 117 0.82 0.75 -23.49
C ALA A 117 -0.56 0.12 -23.76
N ALA A 118 -1.11 0.26 -24.97
CA ALA A 118 -2.35 -0.34 -25.43
C ALA A 118 -2.12 -1.76 -26.00
N GLU A 119 -1.07 -1.97 -26.80
CA GLU A 119 -0.70 -3.29 -27.35
C GLU A 119 -0.31 -4.26 -26.24
N VAL A 120 0.46 -3.80 -25.24
CA VAL A 120 0.75 -4.59 -24.02
C VAL A 120 -0.52 -4.90 -23.22
N HIS A 121 -1.58 -4.10 -23.36
CA HIS A 121 -2.85 -4.31 -22.67
C HIS A 121 -3.72 -5.40 -23.33
N GLU A 122 -3.66 -5.54 -24.66
CA GLU A 122 -4.42 -6.55 -25.41
C GLU A 122 -4.04 -7.99 -25.01
N GLY A 123 -2.81 -8.23 -24.55
CA GLY A 123 -2.38 -9.54 -24.06
C GLY A 123 -2.64 -9.82 -22.57
N ARG A 124 -2.84 -8.78 -21.72
CA ARG A 124 -2.90 -8.91 -20.25
C ARG A 124 -3.78 -7.81 -19.63
N THR A 125 -5.06 -8.10 -19.44
CA THR A 125 -6.06 -7.16 -18.92
C THR A 125 -6.10 -7.04 -17.39
N ALA A 126 -5.58 -8.02 -16.64
CA ALA A 126 -5.75 -8.07 -15.19
C ALA A 126 -4.68 -7.26 -14.43
N THR A 127 -5.01 -6.04 -13.99
CA THR A 127 -4.28 -5.41 -12.89
C THR A 127 -4.67 -6.10 -11.58
N LYS A 128 -3.76 -6.92 -11.02
CA LYS A 128 -4.00 -7.62 -9.75
C LYS A 128 -4.15 -6.61 -8.61
N GLN A 129 -5.37 -6.43 -8.11
CA GLN A 129 -5.64 -5.65 -6.90
C GLN A 129 -5.34 -6.50 -5.65
N ALA A 130 -5.07 -5.86 -4.52
CA ALA A 130 -4.86 -6.60 -3.28
C ALA A 130 -6.20 -7.10 -2.75
N ALA A 131 -6.31 -8.41 -2.54
CA ALA A 131 -7.50 -9.04 -1.95
C ALA A 131 -7.82 -8.42 -0.58
N PRO A 132 -9.09 -8.08 -0.26
CA PRO A 132 -9.49 -7.62 1.06
C PRO A 132 -9.36 -8.75 2.10
N PHE A 133 -9.22 -8.41 3.38
CA PHE A 133 -9.32 -9.42 4.44
C PHE A 133 -10.72 -10.01 4.52
N SER A 134 -10.77 -11.30 4.87
CA SER A 134 -12.03 -11.95 5.18
C SER A 134 -12.57 -11.53 6.55
N VAL A 135 -13.87 -11.71 6.76
CA VAL A 135 -14.54 -11.47 8.05
C VAL A 135 -13.90 -12.30 9.16
N ALA A 136 -13.54 -13.56 8.86
CA ALA A 136 -12.86 -14.43 9.81
C ALA A 136 -11.49 -13.88 10.25
N ILE A 137 -10.71 -13.30 9.33
CA ILE A 137 -9.44 -12.63 9.67
C ILE A 137 -9.68 -11.44 10.59
N LEU A 138 -10.70 -10.62 10.31
CA LEU A 138 -11.02 -9.48 11.17
C LEU A 138 -11.35 -9.92 12.60
N ILE A 139 -12.23 -10.91 12.76
CA ILE A 139 -12.58 -11.47 14.07
C ILE A 139 -11.35 -12.04 14.78
N ALA A 140 -10.52 -12.81 14.08
CA ALA A 140 -9.32 -13.41 14.66
C ALA A 140 -8.29 -12.34 15.11
N LEU A 141 -8.14 -11.26 14.34
CA LEU A 141 -7.28 -10.13 14.71
C LEU A 141 -7.78 -9.45 15.99
N GLU A 142 -9.09 -9.20 16.12
CA GLU A 142 -9.66 -8.58 17.31
C GLU A 142 -9.43 -9.45 18.56
N ILE A 143 -9.67 -10.77 18.45
CA ILE A 143 -9.39 -11.72 19.53
C ILE A 143 -7.90 -11.74 19.87
N PHE A 144 -7.03 -11.71 18.85
CA PHE A 144 -5.58 -11.73 19.04
C PHE A 144 -5.11 -10.54 19.88
N VAL A 145 -5.65 -9.34 19.60
CA VAL A 145 -5.32 -8.11 20.35
C VAL A 145 -5.68 -8.22 21.82
N VAL A 146 -6.81 -8.84 22.16
CA VAL A 146 -7.29 -8.90 23.55
C VAL A 146 -6.77 -10.10 24.34
N THR A 147 -6.15 -11.08 23.67
CA THR A 147 -5.66 -12.30 24.33
C THR A 147 -4.31 -12.04 25.00
N ASP A 148 -4.27 -12.10 26.34
CA ASP A 148 -3.06 -11.80 27.11
C ASP A 148 -1.92 -12.79 26.95
N GLY A 149 -2.19 -14.02 26.52
CA GLY A 149 -1.15 -15.01 26.21
C GLY A 149 -0.40 -14.77 24.90
N ASN A 150 -0.79 -13.77 24.10
CA ASN A 150 -0.07 -13.41 22.89
C ASN A 150 1.05 -12.41 23.19
N PRO A 151 2.16 -12.42 22.42
CA PRO A 151 3.28 -11.50 22.64
C PRO A 151 2.82 -10.03 22.63
N LEU A 152 3.30 -9.25 23.60
CA LEU A 152 2.80 -7.91 23.87
C LEU A 152 2.87 -7.01 22.63
N TYR A 153 4.03 -6.96 21.98
CA TYR A 153 4.22 -6.12 20.80
C TYR A 153 3.52 -6.68 19.55
N ALA A 154 3.34 -8.00 19.43
CA ALA A 154 2.49 -8.60 18.40
C ALA A 154 1.04 -8.11 18.51
N ARG A 155 0.49 -8.03 19.73
CA ARG A 155 -0.85 -7.48 19.98
C ARG A 155 -0.94 -6.01 19.55
N CYS A 156 0.09 -5.21 19.84
CA CYS A 156 0.19 -3.82 19.39
C CYS A 156 0.18 -3.68 17.86
N LEU A 157 0.91 -4.57 17.16
CA LEU A 157 0.95 -4.62 15.69
C LEU A 157 -0.40 -5.03 15.08
N MET A 158 -1.11 -5.99 15.67
CA MET A 158 -2.44 -6.40 15.21
C MET A 158 -3.49 -5.32 15.45
N TRP A 159 -3.38 -4.58 16.55
CA TRP A 159 -4.20 -3.38 16.75
C TRP A 159 -3.94 -2.33 15.66
N ALA A 160 -2.67 -2.07 15.31
CA ALA A 160 -2.34 -1.14 14.22
C ALA A 160 -2.84 -1.63 12.85
N CYS A 161 -2.90 -2.95 12.65
CA CYS A 161 -3.50 -3.59 11.48
C CYS A 161 -5.02 -3.30 11.40
N LEU A 162 -5.75 -3.51 12.50
CA LEU A 162 -7.17 -3.18 12.59
C LEU A 162 -7.45 -1.68 12.44
N VAL A 163 -6.58 -0.81 12.97
CA VAL A 163 -6.66 0.64 12.71
C VAL A 163 -6.54 0.92 11.22
N CYS A 164 -5.65 0.23 10.50
CA CYS A 164 -5.53 0.41 9.05
C CYS A 164 -6.78 -0.04 8.29
N VAL A 165 -7.42 -1.12 8.75
CA VAL A 165 -8.71 -1.58 8.20
C VAL A 165 -9.79 -0.53 8.40
N TRP A 166 -10.08 -0.21 9.65
CA TRP A 166 -11.24 0.60 10.01
C TRP A 166 -11.07 2.09 9.68
N ALA A 167 -9.85 2.60 9.60
CA ALA A 167 -9.56 3.96 9.13
C ALA A 167 -9.13 4.03 7.65
N CYS A 168 -9.22 2.93 6.88
CA CYS A 168 -8.80 2.85 5.48
C CYS A 168 -7.39 3.41 5.22
N MET A 169 -6.43 3.07 6.07
CA MET A 169 -5.06 3.56 6.01
C MET A 169 -4.16 2.59 5.26
N ARG A 170 -3.13 3.13 4.59
CA ARG A 170 -2.01 2.31 4.11
C ARG A 170 -1.09 2.01 5.29
N VAL A 171 -0.33 0.91 5.22
CA VAL A 171 0.74 0.64 6.20
C VAL A 171 1.74 1.81 6.28
N SER A 172 2.04 2.47 5.16
CA SER A 172 2.91 3.65 5.17
C SER A 172 2.33 4.85 5.92
N ASP A 173 1.00 4.93 6.04
CA ASP A 173 0.35 6.04 6.75
C ASP A 173 0.55 5.92 8.27
N LEU A 174 0.84 4.73 8.82
CA LEU A 174 1.17 4.52 10.24
C LEU A 174 2.39 5.35 10.69
N GLN A 175 3.31 5.62 9.76
CA GLN A 175 4.50 6.44 10.02
C GLN A 175 4.19 7.93 10.06
N GLY A 176 3.05 8.33 9.50
CA GLY A 176 2.59 9.71 9.47
C GLY A 176 1.60 10.05 10.57
N ILE A 177 1.27 9.10 11.45
CA ILE A 177 0.39 9.34 12.60
C ILE A 177 1.12 10.25 13.59
N ASP A 178 0.48 11.36 13.92
CA ASP A 178 0.87 12.19 15.04
C ASP A 178 0.42 11.54 16.35
N VAL A 179 1.38 10.92 17.05
CA VAL A 179 1.10 10.18 18.28
C VAL A 179 0.71 11.12 19.43
N SER A 180 1.19 12.36 19.42
CA SER A 180 0.86 13.35 20.45
C SER A 180 -0.63 13.72 20.44
N ARG A 181 -1.29 13.60 19.29
CA ARG A 181 -2.73 13.89 19.10
C ARG A 181 -3.60 12.65 18.89
N LEU A 182 -3.04 11.46 18.99
CA LEU A 182 -3.82 10.22 18.99
C LEU A 182 -4.58 10.10 20.32
N ARG A 183 -5.92 10.08 20.25
CA ARG A 183 -6.80 10.08 21.43
C ARG A 183 -8.00 9.16 21.23
N LEU A 184 -8.33 8.41 22.27
CA LEU A 184 -9.56 7.63 22.34
C LEU A 184 -10.59 8.40 23.17
N PHE A 185 -11.68 8.81 22.51
CA PHE A 185 -12.82 9.50 23.11
C PHE A 185 -13.99 8.54 23.33
N ARG A 186 -15.08 9.05 23.93
CA ARG A 186 -16.32 8.28 24.11
C ARG A 186 -16.91 7.85 22.78
N GLU A 187 -16.81 8.68 21.74
CA GLU A 187 -17.33 8.41 20.41
C GLU A 187 -16.41 7.50 19.58
N GLY A 188 -15.14 7.35 19.99
CA GLY A 188 -14.17 6.51 19.29
C GLY A 188 -12.75 7.10 19.22
N LEU A 189 -11.90 6.47 18.42
CA LEU A 189 -10.52 6.89 18.20
C LEU A 189 -10.46 8.04 17.19
N LYS A 190 -9.70 9.08 17.52
CA LYS A 190 -9.33 10.16 16.61
C LYS A 190 -7.81 10.26 16.54
N GLY A 191 -7.27 10.40 15.34
CA GLY A 191 -5.88 10.77 15.12
C GLY A 191 -5.72 11.66 13.91
N PHE A 192 -4.48 12.08 13.67
CA PHE A 192 -4.13 12.94 12.54
C PHE A 192 -2.94 12.35 11.79
N LEU A 193 -2.97 12.47 10.48
CA LEU A 193 -1.85 12.16 9.61
C LEU A 193 -1.19 13.45 9.15
N VAL A 194 0.02 13.70 9.64
CA VAL A 194 0.83 14.89 9.30
C VAL A 194 1.77 14.65 8.11
N LYS A 195 1.94 13.39 7.71
CA LYS A 195 2.77 13.01 6.57
C LYS A 195 2.15 11.86 5.80
N THR A 196 1.69 12.10 4.57
CA THR A 196 1.15 11.06 3.68
C THR A 196 1.67 11.22 2.25
N LYS A 197 1.12 10.44 1.30
CA LYS A 197 1.39 10.65 -0.14
C LYS A 197 0.89 11.99 -0.65
N THR A 198 -0.23 12.47 -0.14
CA THR A 198 -0.98 13.63 -0.63
C THR A 198 -1.06 14.77 0.38
N THR A 199 -0.54 14.56 1.58
CA THR A 199 -0.63 15.47 2.74
C THR A 199 0.77 15.66 3.34
N GLY A 200 1.08 16.87 3.79
CA GLY A 200 2.33 17.23 4.45
C GLY A 200 2.57 18.75 4.45
N PRO A 201 3.59 19.24 5.16
CA PRO A 201 3.85 20.68 5.31
C PRO A 201 3.94 21.42 3.98
N ASP A 202 4.51 20.76 2.96
CA ASP A 202 4.70 21.30 1.61
C ASP A 202 3.60 20.87 0.62
N LYS A 203 2.45 20.40 1.10
CA LYS A 203 1.30 19.96 0.29
C LYS A 203 0.09 20.84 0.56
N LYS A 204 -0.84 20.88 -0.40
CA LYS A 204 -2.09 21.67 -0.31
C LYS A 204 -2.89 21.43 0.98
N VAL A 205 -2.79 20.22 1.53
CA VAL A 205 -3.38 19.87 2.81
C VAL A 205 -2.25 19.46 3.74
N ALA A 206 -2.09 20.22 4.83
CA ALA A 206 -1.00 20.04 5.78
C ALA A 206 -1.16 18.78 6.63
N GLU A 207 -2.39 18.47 7.02
CA GLU A 207 -2.74 17.30 7.83
C GLU A 207 -4.16 16.80 7.53
N VAL A 208 -4.43 15.53 7.82
CA VAL A 208 -5.75 14.94 7.62
C VAL A 208 -6.17 14.08 8.81
N PRO A 209 -7.38 14.28 9.36
CA PRO A 209 -7.86 13.45 10.46
C PRO A 209 -8.25 12.05 9.98
N PHE A 210 -8.24 11.09 10.91
CA PHE A 210 -8.87 9.79 10.75
C PHE A 210 -9.68 9.45 12.00
N PHE A 211 -10.71 8.61 11.82
CA PHE A 211 -11.68 8.27 12.84
C PHE A 211 -12.00 6.78 12.85
N ILE A 212 -12.22 6.22 14.03
CA ILE A 212 -12.78 4.88 14.23
C ILE A 212 -13.82 4.99 15.34
N GLY A 213 -15.06 4.59 15.06
CA GLY A 213 -16.15 4.62 16.04
C GLY A 213 -15.87 3.72 17.26
N ARG A 214 -16.47 4.07 18.40
CA ARG A 214 -16.22 3.38 19.68
C ARG A 214 -16.59 1.90 19.70
N ASN A 215 -17.73 1.57 19.09
CA ASN A 215 -18.36 0.25 19.12
C ASN A 215 -18.16 -0.50 17.80
N ILE A 216 -17.01 -0.29 17.16
CA ILE A 216 -16.66 -0.93 15.91
C ILE A 216 -15.88 -2.21 16.24
N GLY A 217 -16.49 -3.36 15.99
CA GLY A 217 -15.88 -4.67 16.19
C GLY A 217 -16.85 -5.79 15.82
N LEU A 218 -16.30 -6.97 15.51
CA LEU A 218 -17.06 -8.14 15.06
C LEU A 218 -17.00 -9.30 16.07
N SER A 219 -15.94 -9.33 16.87
CA SER A 219 -15.66 -10.39 17.84
C SER A 219 -16.45 -10.26 19.15
N GLY A 220 -17.09 -9.11 19.38
CA GLY A 220 -17.71 -8.78 20.66
C GLY A 220 -16.71 -8.32 21.75
N HIS A 221 -15.42 -8.23 21.42
CA HIS A 221 -14.39 -7.69 22.31
C HIS A 221 -14.11 -6.22 22.04
N ASP A 222 -13.69 -5.50 23.08
CA ASP A 222 -13.26 -4.10 22.97
C ASP A 222 -11.79 -3.99 22.54
N TRP A 223 -11.49 -4.51 21.36
CA TRP A 223 -10.13 -4.52 20.79
C TRP A 223 -9.56 -3.09 20.66
N LEU A 224 -10.42 -2.11 20.37
CA LEU A 224 -10.00 -0.72 20.13
C LEU A 224 -9.43 -0.12 21.41
N ARG A 225 -10.14 -0.26 22.55
CA ARG A 225 -9.64 0.21 23.85
C ARG A 225 -8.44 -0.61 24.31
N ALA A 226 -8.54 -1.94 24.24
CA ALA A 226 -7.49 -2.84 24.71
C ALA A 226 -6.16 -2.52 24.05
N GLY A 227 -6.09 -2.47 22.72
CA GLY A 227 -4.83 -2.16 22.05
C GLY A 227 -4.39 -0.71 22.19
N PHE A 228 -5.31 0.25 22.35
CA PHE A 228 -4.93 1.64 22.68
C PHE A 228 -4.24 1.74 24.04
N ASP A 229 -4.70 0.97 25.02
CA ASP A 229 -4.07 0.89 26.34
C ASP A 229 -2.71 0.20 26.29
N LEU A 230 -2.53 -0.83 25.45
CA LEU A 230 -1.20 -1.40 25.20
C LEU A 230 -0.22 -0.33 24.70
N TRP A 231 -0.62 0.48 23.72
CA TRP A 231 0.22 1.55 23.19
C TRP A 231 0.52 2.67 24.19
N LYS A 232 -0.37 2.90 25.16
CA LYS A 232 -0.11 3.79 26.30
C LYS A 232 0.85 3.16 27.30
N GLY A 233 0.71 1.86 27.58
CA GLY A 233 1.57 1.11 28.48
C GLY A 233 3.03 1.04 28.00
N LEU A 234 3.26 1.00 26.69
CA LEU A 234 4.60 1.11 26.09
C LEU A 234 5.27 2.49 26.30
N GLY A 235 4.58 3.45 26.92
CA GLY A 235 5.08 4.78 27.20
C GLY A 235 4.93 5.76 26.02
N GLN A 236 4.74 7.04 26.38
CA GLN A 236 4.89 8.17 25.47
C GLN A 236 6.34 8.65 25.54
N LEU A 237 7.22 7.99 24.81
CA LEU A 237 8.44 8.68 24.36
C LEU A 237 8.00 9.82 23.44
N ASP A 238 8.72 10.94 23.41
CA ASP A 238 8.56 12.01 22.41
C ASP A 238 8.82 11.45 21.00
N ARG A 239 7.88 10.65 20.51
CA ARG A 239 8.02 9.81 19.33
C ARG A 239 7.28 10.44 18.16
N THR A 240 7.98 10.50 17.04
CA THR A 240 7.48 11.07 15.79
C THR A 240 6.75 10.05 14.92
N PHE A 241 6.67 8.79 15.35
CA PHE A 241 6.02 7.69 14.64
C PHE A 241 5.43 6.66 15.62
N LEU A 242 4.38 5.96 15.19
CA LEU A 242 3.65 5.03 16.04
C LEU A 242 4.35 3.66 16.15
N VAL A 243 4.79 3.07 15.04
CA VAL A 243 5.26 1.67 14.98
C VAL A 243 6.78 1.57 14.94
N PHE A 244 7.33 0.81 15.89
CA PHE A 244 8.76 0.49 16.02
C PHE A 244 9.13 -0.83 15.34
N GLN A 245 10.44 -1.07 15.21
CA GLN A 245 10.99 -2.40 14.99
C GLN A 245 10.65 -3.30 16.18
N SER A 246 10.47 -4.59 15.91
CA SER A 246 10.13 -5.62 16.89
C SER A 246 11.37 -6.42 17.28
N SER A 247 11.39 -6.94 18.51
CA SER A 247 12.20 -8.11 18.88
C SER A 247 11.81 -9.32 18.03
N ALA A 248 12.67 -10.36 18.01
CA ALA A 248 12.45 -11.55 17.18
C ALA A 248 11.20 -12.35 17.61
N ASP A 249 10.87 -12.34 18.89
CA ASP A 249 9.72 -13.02 19.50
C ASP A 249 8.42 -12.18 19.49
N PHE A 250 8.52 -10.89 19.19
CA PHE A 250 7.44 -9.90 19.25
C PHE A 250 6.93 -9.57 20.66
N GLU A 251 7.73 -9.82 21.70
CA GLU A 251 7.38 -9.37 23.04
C GLU A 251 7.61 -7.87 23.20
N GLU A 252 8.72 -7.33 22.68
CA GLU A 252 9.13 -5.96 22.94
C GLU A 252 9.38 -5.12 21.68
N PRO A 253 9.07 -3.82 21.70
CA PRO A 253 9.54 -2.90 20.67
C PRO A 253 11.03 -2.59 20.86
N CYS A 254 11.80 -2.55 19.77
CA CYS A 254 13.20 -2.13 19.79
C CYS A 254 13.39 -0.60 19.72
N TYR A 255 12.31 0.19 19.87
CA TYR A 255 12.27 1.67 19.80
C TYR A 255 12.95 2.32 18.58
N LYS A 256 13.24 1.55 17.55
CA LYS A 256 13.80 1.99 16.27
C LYS A 256 12.71 2.15 15.24
N PHE A 257 12.90 3.05 14.28
CA PHE A 257 11.97 3.25 13.18
C PHE A 257 11.78 1.99 12.32
N ALA A 258 10.54 1.52 12.18
CA ALA A 258 10.20 0.44 11.25
C ALA A 258 9.73 1.01 9.91
N ARG A 259 10.40 0.60 8.82
CA ARG A 259 9.99 0.93 7.44
C ARG A 259 8.66 0.22 7.10
N PRO A 260 7.83 0.73 6.18
CA PRO A 260 6.52 0.13 5.89
C PRO A 260 6.62 -1.31 5.39
N GLU A 261 7.70 -1.64 4.68
CA GLU A 261 8.00 -2.99 4.21
C GLU A 261 8.24 -3.96 5.39
N VAL A 262 8.94 -3.48 6.42
CA VAL A 262 9.20 -4.25 7.66
C VAL A 262 7.91 -4.46 8.43
N ILE A 263 7.09 -3.41 8.60
CA ILE A 263 5.79 -3.50 9.27
C ILE A 263 4.87 -4.50 8.54
N SER A 264 4.83 -4.44 7.21
CA SER A 264 4.05 -5.39 6.41
C SER A 264 4.51 -6.83 6.62
N ASN A 265 5.82 -7.06 6.75
CA ASN A 265 6.37 -8.39 7.03
C ASN A 265 6.01 -8.87 8.44
N TYR A 266 6.14 -8.01 9.46
CA TYR A 266 5.71 -8.33 10.82
C TYR A 266 4.24 -8.73 10.87
N MET A 267 3.36 -7.98 10.19
CA MET A 267 1.95 -8.32 10.13
C MET A 267 1.72 -9.72 9.55
N ARG A 268 2.38 -10.07 8.43
CA ARG A 268 2.30 -11.42 7.84
C ARG A 268 2.78 -12.52 8.79
N LEU A 269 3.88 -12.28 9.51
CA LEU A 269 4.42 -13.25 10.46
C LEU A 269 3.46 -13.49 11.62
N VAL A 270 2.77 -12.44 12.10
CA VAL A 270 1.74 -12.59 13.14
C VAL A 270 0.47 -13.23 12.57
N TRP A 271 0.10 -12.99 11.31
CA TRP A 271 -1.05 -13.65 10.67
C TRP A 271 -0.94 -15.18 10.66
N ARG A 272 0.27 -15.72 10.51
CA ARG A 272 0.54 -17.17 10.63
C ARG A 272 0.21 -17.74 12.01
N LYS A 273 0.11 -16.89 13.04
CA LYS A 273 -0.25 -17.28 14.41
C LYS A 273 -1.74 -17.09 14.71
N LEU A 274 -2.55 -16.60 13.75
CA LEU A 274 -3.98 -16.44 13.94
C LEU A 274 -4.64 -17.82 14.05
N ARG A 275 -5.47 -17.99 15.06
CA ARG A 275 -6.22 -19.22 15.30
C ARG A 275 -7.66 -19.06 14.83
N THR A 276 -8.29 -20.18 14.46
CA THR A 276 -9.66 -20.18 13.96
C THR A 276 -10.61 -19.60 15.01
N PRO A 277 -11.37 -18.53 14.68
CA PRO A 277 -12.35 -17.98 15.59
C PRO A 277 -13.58 -18.89 15.66
N PHE A 278 -14.15 -19.03 16.85
CA PHE A 278 -15.42 -19.73 17.05
C PHE A 278 -16.28 -18.99 18.08
N ARG A 279 -17.60 -19.17 17.98
CA ARG A 279 -18.57 -18.62 18.93
C ARG A 279 -19.60 -19.70 19.24
N ARG A 280 -19.85 -19.95 20.52
CA ARG A 280 -20.92 -20.85 20.95
C ARG A 280 -22.28 -20.17 20.78
N ILE A 281 -23.33 -20.95 20.57
CA ILE A 281 -24.68 -20.47 20.23
C ILE A 281 -25.23 -19.45 21.26
N ASN A 282 -24.81 -19.53 22.52
CA ASN A 282 -25.27 -18.66 23.61
C ASN A 282 -24.22 -17.62 24.07
N GLU A 283 -23.09 -17.50 23.38
CA GLU A 283 -22.06 -16.53 23.72
C GLU A 283 -22.14 -15.31 22.82
N ARG A 284 -21.97 -14.12 23.41
CA ARG A 284 -21.92 -12.85 22.67
C ARG A 284 -20.53 -12.56 22.10
N THR A 285 -19.50 -13.24 22.61
CA THR A 285 -18.10 -13.02 22.26
C THR A 285 -17.53 -14.21 21.51
N TRP A 286 -16.73 -13.92 20.50
CA TRP A 286 -15.94 -14.91 19.78
C TRP A 286 -14.67 -15.24 20.56
N ARG A 287 -14.16 -16.45 20.39
CA ARG A 287 -12.92 -16.92 21.02
C ARG A 287 -12.05 -17.62 19.99
N SER A 288 -10.76 -17.69 20.26
CA SER A 288 -9.82 -18.50 19.48
C SER A 288 -9.91 -19.95 19.92
N ARG A 289 -9.93 -20.87 18.96
CA ARG A 289 -9.75 -22.29 19.26
C ARG A 289 -8.35 -22.54 19.82
N THR A 290 -8.24 -23.36 20.85
CA THR A 290 -6.97 -23.66 21.54
C THR A 290 -6.55 -25.11 21.40
N ASP A 291 -7.43 -25.94 20.82
CA ASP A 291 -7.28 -27.36 20.59
C ASP A 291 -6.51 -27.65 19.29
N GLY A 292 -5.30 -28.21 19.41
CA GLY A 292 -4.47 -28.62 18.27
C GLY A 292 -3.94 -27.46 17.40
N ASP A 293 -3.48 -27.83 16.19
CA ASP A 293 -2.96 -26.90 15.17
C ASP A 293 -4.08 -26.26 14.34
N GLN A 294 -5.09 -25.70 15.02
CA GLN A 294 -6.22 -25.02 14.38
C GLN A 294 -5.90 -23.54 14.07
N PHE A 295 -4.90 -23.35 13.22
CA PHE A 295 -4.60 -22.04 12.64
C PHE A 295 -5.68 -21.64 11.63
N LEU A 296 -6.02 -20.36 11.59
CA LEU A 296 -6.99 -19.82 10.64
C LEU A 296 -6.46 -19.87 9.22
N LEU A 297 -5.16 -19.62 9.06
CA LEU A 297 -4.49 -19.55 7.78
C LEU A 297 -3.48 -20.69 7.68
N GLY A 298 -3.53 -21.43 6.57
CA GLY A 298 -2.47 -22.36 6.20
C GLY A 298 -1.15 -21.64 5.97
N SER A 299 -0.05 -22.38 6.09
CA SER A 299 1.31 -21.87 5.95
C SER A 299 1.60 -21.26 4.58
N GLU A 300 0.82 -21.63 3.57
CA GLU A 300 0.85 -21.23 2.17
C GLU A 300 0.09 -19.92 1.90
N CYS A 301 -0.88 -19.55 2.76
CA CYS A 301 -1.75 -18.39 2.56
C CYS A 301 -1.09 -17.03 2.90
N TYR A 302 0.06 -17.02 3.56
CA TYR A 302 0.63 -15.79 4.14
C TYR A 302 1.08 -14.74 3.11
N LEU A 303 1.24 -15.13 1.83
CA LEU A 303 1.60 -14.22 0.75
C LEU A 303 0.40 -13.61 0.01
N PHE A 304 -0.78 -14.22 0.12
CA PHE A 304 -1.99 -13.82 -0.62
C PHE A 304 -2.43 -12.40 -0.26
N TRP A 305 -2.64 -12.11 1.02
CA TRP A 305 -2.92 -10.76 1.48
C TRP A 305 -1.65 -9.91 1.54
N THR A 306 -1.77 -8.60 1.34
CA THR A 306 -0.63 -7.67 1.36
C THR A 306 -0.85 -6.51 2.32
N GLY A 307 0.17 -5.66 2.49
CA GLY A 307 0.01 -4.40 3.24
C GLY A 307 -1.06 -3.46 2.65
N HIS A 308 -1.55 -3.69 1.43
CA HIS A 308 -2.67 -2.93 0.88
C HIS A 308 -4.03 -3.55 1.19
N SER A 309 -4.12 -4.84 1.51
CA SER A 309 -5.37 -5.56 1.77
C SER A 309 -6.25 -4.89 2.81
N MET A 310 -5.65 -4.39 3.91
CA MET A 310 -6.37 -3.65 4.96
C MET A 310 -7.20 -2.48 4.41
N ARG A 311 -6.60 -1.69 3.51
CA ARG A 311 -7.24 -0.49 2.97
C ARG A 311 -8.45 -0.81 2.08
N HIS A 312 -8.53 -2.01 1.53
CA HIS A 312 -9.60 -2.41 0.61
C HIS A 312 -10.85 -2.92 1.34
N VAL A 313 -10.74 -3.39 2.57
CA VAL A 313 -11.86 -4.02 3.33
C VAL A 313 -13.09 -3.10 3.41
N LEU A 314 -12.97 -1.98 4.13
CA LEU A 314 -14.12 -1.13 4.44
C LEU A 314 -14.74 -0.47 3.19
N PRO A 315 -13.97 0.03 2.19
CA PRO A 315 -14.53 0.53 0.95
C PRO A 315 -15.27 -0.53 0.12
N SER A 316 -14.77 -1.77 0.06
CA SER A 316 -15.43 -2.85 -0.68
C SER A 316 -16.71 -3.29 0.02
N MET A 317 -16.68 -3.55 1.32
CA MET A 317 -17.87 -3.96 2.08
C MET A 317 -18.95 -2.87 2.10
N SER A 318 -18.56 -1.61 2.30
CA SER A 318 -19.52 -0.49 2.24
C SER A 318 -20.14 -0.34 0.84
N ALA A 319 -19.42 -0.68 -0.22
CA ALA A 319 -19.98 -0.71 -1.57
C ALA A 319 -21.04 -1.79 -1.74
N VAL A 320 -20.77 -3.01 -1.30
CA VAL A 320 -21.74 -4.11 -1.30
C VAL A 320 -22.99 -3.75 -0.50
N PHE A 321 -22.83 -3.04 0.62
CA PHE A 321 -23.95 -2.60 1.44
C PHE A 321 -24.64 -1.33 0.94
N GLY A 322 -24.34 -0.85 -0.27
CA GLY A 322 -25.07 0.25 -0.92
C GLY A 322 -24.73 1.64 -0.40
N VAL A 323 -23.55 1.85 0.20
CA VAL A 323 -23.07 3.20 0.55
C VAL A 323 -22.61 3.92 -0.73
N PRO A 324 -23.13 5.12 -1.04
CA PRO A 324 -22.75 5.87 -2.24
C PRO A 324 -21.25 6.20 -2.29
N LYS A 325 -20.70 6.30 -3.50
CA LYS A 325 -19.26 6.59 -3.70
C LYS A 325 -18.83 7.89 -3.02
N GLU A 326 -19.65 8.94 -3.10
CA GLU A 326 -19.38 10.25 -2.48
C GLU A 326 -19.15 10.14 -0.96
N GLN A 327 -19.92 9.29 -0.28
CA GLN A 327 -19.71 8.99 1.13
C GLN A 327 -18.48 8.11 1.37
N ARG A 328 -18.26 7.08 0.54
CA ARG A 328 -17.07 6.21 0.64
C ARG A 328 -15.76 6.98 0.43
N ASP A 329 -15.78 8.08 -0.33
CA ASP A 329 -14.63 8.96 -0.55
C ASP A 329 -14.13 9.67 0.74
N TYR A 330 -14.96 9.71 1.80
CA TYR A 330 -14.53 10.15 3.14
C TYR A 330 -13.63 9.13 3.84
N LEU A 331 -13.88 7.82 3.66
CA LEU A 331 -13.13 6.76 4.32
C LEU A 331 -11.63 6.78 3.99
N GLY A 332 -11.30 6.71 2.70
CA GLY A 332 -9.94 6.67 2.20
C GLY A 332 -9.28 8.04 2.07
N ARG A 333 -10.01 9.10 2.49
CA ARG A 333 -9.63 10.52 2.34
C ARG A 333 -9.42 10.90 0.88
N TRP A 334 -10.21 10.31 -0.02
CA TRP A 334 -10.14 10.54 -1.47
C TRP A 334 -10.81 11.85 -1.88
N HIS A 335 -11.81 12.31 -1.12
CA HIS A 335 -12.48 13.61 -1.33
C HIS A 335 -11.53 14.82 -1.25
N ILE A 336 -10.44 14.70 -0.50
CA ILE A 336 -9.48 15.79 -0.23
C ILE A 336 -8.76 16.27 -1.50
N GLY A 337 -8.67 15.42 -2.53
CA GLY A 337 -8.15 15.81 -3.84
C GLY A 337 -9.18 16.37 -4.81
N LEU A 338 -10.48 16.21 -4.52
CA LEU A 338 -11.59 16.49 -5.44
C LEU A 338 -12.34 17.78 -5.10
N HIS A 339 -12.48 18.12 -3.82
CA HIS A 339 -13.25 19.28 -3.38
C HIS A 339 -12.34 20.29 -2.65
N GLN A 340 -12.32 21.53 -3.14
CA GLN A 340 -11.56 22.66 -2.58
C GLN A 340 -12.25 23.29 -1.35
N SER A 341 -13.46 22.86 -1.01
CA SER A 341 -14.16 23.29 0.19
C SER A 341 -13.48 22.67 1.41
N SER A 342 -12.67 23.47 2.10
CA SER A 342 -12.51 23.36 3.54
C SER A 342 -13.86 23.19 4.22
N ASP A 343 -13.88 22.61 5.42
CA ASP A 343 -15.05 22.53 6.32
C ASP A 343 -15.95 21.33 5.95
N TYR A 344 -16.03 20.23 6.70
CA TYR A 344 -16.26 20.12 8.14
C TYR A 344 -15.68 18.79 8.66
N ILE A 345 -14.71 18.86 9.58
CA ILE A 345 -14.16 17.70 10.31
C ILE A 345 -15.28 16.92 11.02
N HIS A 346 -16.32 17.61 11.49
CA HIS A 346 -17.46 17.01 12.18
C HIS A 346 -18.33 16.15 11.27
N THR A 347 -18.71 16.66 10.09
CA THR A 347 -19.47 15.91 9.07
C THR A 347 -18.68 14.70 8.58
N CYS A 348 -17.37 14.86 8.36
CA CYS A 348 -16.49 13.75 7.99
C CYS A 348 -16.48 12.63 9.04
N ARG A 349 -16.40 12.98 10.33
CA ARG A 349 -16.49 11.98 11.41
C ARG A 349 -17.83 11.24 11.39
N GLN A 350 -18.95 11.97 11.30
CA GLN A 350 -20.28 11.37 11.32
C GLN A 350 -20.47 10.38 10.16
N ILE A 351 -20.11 10.78 8.94
CA ILE A 351 -20.16 9.90 7.76
C ILE A 351 -19.30 8.66 7.95
N VAL A 352 -18.05 8.82 8.41
CA VAL A 352 -17.14 7.68 8.63
C VAL A 352 -17.69 6.72 9.69
N HIS A 353 -18.17 7.24 10.82
CA HIS A 353 -18.74 6.41 11.89
C HIS A 353 -20.01 5.68 11.42
N GLU A 354 -20.90 6.35 10.70
CA GLU A 354 -22.12 5.74 10.15
C GLU A 354 -21.79 4.59 9.21
N ILE A 355 -20.81 4.75 8.32
CA ILE A 355 -20.38 3.69 7.42
C ILE A 355 -19.77 2.52 8.20
N GLN A 356 -18.91 2.79 9.18
CA GLN A 356 -18.31 1.74 10.02
C GLN A 356 -19.38 0.94 10.77
N SER A 357 -20.34 1.63 11.41
CA SER A 357 -21.46 1.00 12.11
C SER A 357 -22.33 0.17 11.17
N ARG A 358 -22.71 0.71 10.01
CA ARG A 358 -23.48 -0.01 8.99
C ARG A 358 -22.78 -1.30 8.55
N VAL A 359 -21.46 -1.25 8.33
CA VAL A 359 -20.68 -2.43 7.96
C VAL A 359 -20.66 -3.46 9.09
N CYS A 360 -20.39 -3.04 10.34
CA CYS A 360 -20.45 -3.93 11.50
C CYS A 360 -21.83 -4.60 11.65
N ASP A 361 -22.91 -3.83 11.53
CA ASP A 361 -24.28 -4.33 11.68
C ASP A 361 -24.63 -5.37 10.62
N LYS A 362 -24.26 -5.12 9.35
CA LYS A 362 -24.49 -6.09 8.26
C LYS A 362 -23.66 -7.36 8.44
N LEU A 363 -22.39 -7.24 8.83
CA LEU A 363 -21.54 -8.41 9.08
C LEU A 363 -21.97 -9.22 10.32
N SER A 364 -22.63 -8.58 11.29
CA SER A 364 -23.10 -9.24 12.52
C SER A 364 -24.46 -9.93 12.38
N GLY A 365 -24.95 -10.12 11.15
CA GLY A 365 -26.21 -10.81 10.86
C GLY A 365 -27.28 -9.95 10.18
N GLY A 366 -26.96 -8.69 9.84
CA GLY A 366 -27.85 -7.86 9.02
C GLY A 366 -27.94 -8.34 7.57
N LYS A 367 -29.07 -8.03 6.89
CA LYS A 367 -29.29 -8.38 5.47
C LYS A 367 -29.15 -7.16 4.54
N PRO A 368 -28.62 -7.29 3.31
CA PRO A 368 -27.98 -8.49 2.78
C PRO A 368 -26.67 -8.79 3.53
N GLY A 369 -26.34 -10.08 3.63
CA GLY A 369 -25.04 -10.51 4.17
C GLY A 369 -23.90 -10.20 3.20
N TYR A 370 -22.67 -10.47 3.63
CA TYR A 370 -21.48 -10.35 2.79
C TYR A 370 -21.08 -11.74 2.27
N ASN A 371 -20.93 -11.88 0.95
CA ASN A 371 -20.46 -13.12 0.33
C ASN A 371 -18.94 -13.00 0.08
N GLU A 372 -18.18 -14.00 0.54
CA GLU A 372 -16.71 -14.10 0.43
C GLU A 372 -16.26 -15.24 -0.51
N GLU A 373 -17.18 -15.88 -1.23
CA GLU A 373 -16.91 -17.03 -2.09
C GLU A 373 -15.84 -16.73 -3.16
N GLU A 374 -15.98 -15.64 -3.91
CA GLU A 374 -14.99 -15.20 -4.91
C GLU A 374 -13.60 -14.96 -4.29
N LEU A 375 -13.55 -14.39 -3.07
CA LEU A 375 -12.29 -14.19 -2.35
C LEU A 375 -11.60 -15.51 -2.02
N PHE A 376 -12.37 -16.54 -1.66
CA PHE A 376 -11.82 -17.86 -1.35
C PHE A 376 -11.47 -18.66 -2.60
N GLU A 377 -12.21 -18.51 -3.70
CA GLU A 377 -11.84 -19.07 -5.00
C GLU A 377 -10.50 -18.51 -5.48
N GLU A 378 -10.31 -17.18 -5.41
CA GLU A 378 -9.04 -16.54 -5.72
C GLU A 378 -7.90 -17.05 -4.84
N LEU A 379 -8.16 -17.27 -3.54
CA LEU A 379 -7.16 -17.82 -2.61
C LEU A 379 -6.71 -19.20 -3.06
N VAL A 380 -7.65 -20.11 -3.38
CA VAL A 380 -7.37 -21.47 -3.83
C VAL A 380 -6.61 -21.48 -5.16
N LEU A 381 -7.04 -20.68 -6.15
CA LEU A 381 -6.36 -20.56 -7.44
C LEU A 381 -4.91 -20.05 -7.31
N ASN A 382 -4.65 -19.14 -6.37
CA ASN A 382 -3.31 -18.65 -6.11
C ASN A 382 -2.43 -19.66 -5.35
N GLN A 383 -3.01 -20.64 -4.66
CA GLN A 383 -2.28 -21.75 -4.03
C GLN A 383 -1.88 -22.84 -5.03
N THR A 384 -2.65 -23.05 -6.10
CA THR A 384 -2.38 -24.08 -7.13
C THR A 384 -1.44 -23.60 -8.23
N TRP A 385 -1.27 -22.28 -8.42
CA TRP A 385 -0.36 -21.72 -9.43
C TRP A 385 1.11 -22.18 -9.33
N PRO A 386 1.73 -22.33 -8.14
CA PRO A 386 3.08 -22.89 -8.03
C PRO A 386 3.19 -24.37 -8.45
N LEU A 387 2.06 -25.11 -8.50
CA LEU A 387 2.02 -26.54 -8.82
C LEU A 387 1.70 -26.82 -10.29
N MET A 388 1.22 -25.84 -11.05
CA MET A 388 0.93 -25.97 -12.50
C MET A 388 2.09 -25.51 -13.40
N GLY A 389 3.25 -25.16 -12.82
CA GLY A 389 4.44 -24.70 -13.55
C GLY A 389 5.18 -25.77 -14.36
N ASP A 390 4.74 -27.03 -14.35
CA ASP A 390 5.36 -28.16 -15.05
C ASP A 390 4.46 -28.80 -16.12
N PHE A 391 3.54 -28.06 -16.73
CA PHE A 391 3.08 -28.44 -18.08
C PHE A 391 4.08 -27.90 -19.10
N LYS A 392 5.18 -28.65 -19.29
CA LYS A 392 5.88 -28.62 -20.57
C LYS A 392 4.96 -29.31 -21.57
N ASP A 393 4.39 -28.53 -22.47
CA ASP A 393 3.90 -29.04 -23.75
C ASP A 393 5.09 -29.73 -24.44
N GLY A 394 5.19 -31.05 -24.25
CA GLY A 394 5.99 -31.92 -25.09
C GLY A 394 5.19 -32.16 -26.38
N PRO A 395 5.83 -32.14 -27.56
CA PRO A 395 5.13 -32.28 -28.82
C PRO A 395 4.47 -33.66 -28.92
N ASP A 396 3.20 -33.65 -29.33
CA ASP A 396 2.55 -34.77 -29.98
C ASP A 396 3.41 -35.23 -31.15
N ASP A 397 4.15 -36.32 -30.97
CA ASP A 397 4.69 -37.14 -32.05
C ASP A 397 5.03 -38.53 -31.49
N ALA A 398 4.09 -39.46 -31.65
CA ALA A 398 4.32 -40.78 -32.26
C ALA A 398 3.22 -41.78 -31.85
N ALA A 399 2.30 -42.03 -32.78
CA ALA A 399 1.78 -43.39 -33.03
C ALA A 399 2.90 -44.23 -33.69
N PRO A 400 2.90 -45.58 -33.63
CA PRO A 400 1.74 -46.48 -33.66
C PRO A 400 1.46 -47.28 -32.40
#